data_AF-A0AAP9UF09-F1
#
_entry.id   AF-A0AAP9UF09-F1
#
_cell.length_a   1.000
_cell.length_b   1.000
_cell.length_c   1.000
_cell.angle_alpha   90.00
_cell.angle_beta   90.00
_cell.angle_gamma   90.00
#
_symmetry.space_group_name_H-M   'P 1'
#
loop_
_entity.id
_entity.type
_entity.pdbx_description
1 polymer ?
#
loop_
_entity_poly.entity_id
_entity_poly.type
_entity_poly.pdbx_seq_one_letter_code
_entity_poly.pdbx_strand_id
1 'polypeptide(L)'
;MTSGYVYTQGDILIEPYNFEKILKLKIIREINEHSKLYLSGIVSDEYESSDQCVEWANENAVIKISVKDDKGEIKDLFYGMISTISIKSVDNVKTLEIEALDNTCKMDIEKRSRSFQGDNIQYRDIFNTINSSYSSLIMIDYISAGRKINKMIVQYNETDWEFLKRLASHFNAGVIPECRLDGIKYSMGRGEASSLYSLDEFNYSVTKGIQEYKIKSAQGIAENSVNFIIYEFTTNIIMDLYNTVNFKDRYLNVYRCEMEIIDGVLLNTYTLRDEKAIKVRKYYNNKISGVSLEGKILSCKSDVVKISLKIDGYSNTADSNSEWVPYSTIFSSPDGTGWYCMPEEGDAIRLYFPDSDEKNGYAISSVNLECSNAEKRSDPSVKSLGTKYGKEIVMSPGAINIISSNNTMTLNDGGGISISSDSSISMSAPSISIDGGEVTIKGKDKVKLMQSGASITITDNIDMSGSKINTQ
;
A
#
# COMPACT_ATOMS: atom_id res chain seq x y z
N MET A 1 9.32 0.11 -49.69
CA MET A 1 8.62 1.14 -48.92
C MET A 1 7.17 1.11 -49.35
N THR A 2 6.30 0.45 -48.59
CA THR A 2 4.85 0.66 -48.74
C THR A 2 4.56 2.02 -48.14
N SER A 3 4.49 3.06 -48.98
CA SER A 3 3.94 4.34 -48.56
C SER A 3 2.50 4.08 -48.12
N GLY A 4 2.27 4.01 -46.81
CA GLY A 4 0.92 3.89 -46.27
C GLY A 4 0.05 5.05 -46.74
N TYR A 5 -1.27 4.87 -46.71
CA TYR A 5 -2.22 5.94 -46.98
C TYR A 5 -1.90 7.17 -46.13
N VAL A 6 -1.93 8.34 -46.74
CA VAL A 6 -1.68 9.62 -46.06
C VAL A 6 -3.04 10.17 -45.64
N TYR A 7 -3.34 10.09 -44.35
CA TYR A 7 -4.58 10.66 -43.82
C TYR A 7 -4.51 12.19 -43.81
N THR A 8 -5.58 12.80 -44.27
CA THR A 8 -5.80 14.24 -44.29
C THR A 8 -6.98 14.61 -43.40
N GLN A 9 -7.23 15.90 -43.22
CA GLN A 9 -8.36 16.37 -42.42
C GLN A 9 -9.71 15.79 -42.87
N GLY A 10 -9.90 15.54 -44.17
CA GLY A 10 -11.14 14.99 -44.72
C GLY A 10 -11.38 13.52 -44.38
N ASP A 11 -10.35 12.81 -43.92
CA ASP A 11 -10.42 11.39 -43.55
C ASP A 11 -10.78 11.19 -42.07
N ILE A 12 -10.86 12.27 -41.29
CA ILE A 12 -11.05 12.23 -39.84
C ILE A 12 -12.53 12.19 -39.49
N LEU A 13 -12.89 11.21 -38.67
CA LEU A 13 -14.23 11.02 -38.12
C LEU A 13 -14.20 11.38 -36.64
N ILE A 14 -15.13 12.23 -36.22
CA ILE A 14 -15.26 12.70 -34.83
C ILE A 14 -16.68 12.42 -34.39
N GLU A 15 -16.84 11.65 -33.31
CA GLU A 15 -18.13 11.37 -32.71
C GLU A 15 -18.14 11.82 -31.24
N PRO A 16 -19.23 12.40 -30.73
CA PRO A 16 -20.51 12.68 -31.40
C PRO A 16 -20.56 14.04 -32.12
N TYR A 17 -19.46 14.80 -32.16
CA TYR A 17 -19.44 16.19 -32.62
C TYR A 17 -19.10 16.33 -34.10
N ASN A 18 -19.91 17.11 -34.82
CA ASN A 18 -19.67 17.42 -36.22
C ASN A 18 -18.96 18.76 -36.39
N PHE A 19 -17.81 18.73 -37.05
CA PHE A 19 -17.00 19.90 -37.34
C PHE A 19 -17.02 20.19 -38.84
N GLU A 20 -17.28 21.45 -39.22
CA GLU A 20 -17.10 21.90 -40.61
C GLU A 20 -15.62 21.97 -40.97
N LYS A 21 -14.80 22.41 -40.02
CA LYS A 21 -13.35 22.52 -40.18
C LYS A 21 -12.63 22.25 -38.88
N ILE A 22 -11.68 21.33 -38.91
CA ILE A 22 -10.77 21.09 -37.79
C ILE A 22 -9.66 22.15 -37.86
N LEU A 23 -9.47 22.88 -36.77
CA LEU A 23 -8.39 23.87 -36.61
C LEU A 23 -7.19 23.27 -35.89
N LYS A 24 -7.43 22.34 -34.96
CA LYS A 24 -6.41 21.63 -34.20
C LYS A 24 -6.92 20.23 -33.88
N LEU A 25 -6.10 19.23 -34.11
CA LEU A 25 -6.24 17.90 -33.52
C LEU A 25 -4.86 17.50 -33.03
N LYS A 26 -4.75 17.19 -31.75
CA LYS A 26 -3.52 16.67 -31.13
C LYS A 26 -3.86 15.53 -30.18
N ILE A 27 -3.29 14.35 -30.42
CA ILE A 27 -3.39 13.19 -29.53
C ILE A 27 -2.00 12.88 -28.99
N ILE A 28 -1.85 12.83 -27.67
CA ILE A 28 -0.60 12.52 -26.98
C ILE A 28 -0.77 11.19 -26.26
N ARG A 29 0.17 10.26 -26.49
CA ARG A 29 0.24 8.96 -25.81
C ARG A 29 1.65 8.77 -25.29
N GLU A 30 1.80 8.36 -24.03
CA GLU A 30 3.10 8.06 -23.42
C GLU A 30 2.96 6.93 -22.38
N ILE A 31 4.00 6.11 -22.24
CA ILE A 31 4.06 5.09 -21.19
C ILE A 31 3.95 5.75 -19.81
N ASN A 32 3.13 5.18 -18.91
CA ASN A 32 2.79 5.68 -17.56
C ASN A 32 1.91 6.94 -17.48
N GLU A 33 1.46 7.49 -18.60
CA GLU A 33 0.65 8.70 -18.63
C GLU A 33 -0.69 8.42 -19.30
N HIS A 34 -1.75 9.08 -18.83
CA HIS A 34 -3.04 9.06 -19.53
C HIS A 34 -2.90 9.69 -20.90
N SER A 35 -3.50 9.07 -21.92
CA SER A 35 -3.55 9.64 -23.26
C SER A 35 -4.43 10.88 -23.27
N LYS A 36 -4.00 11.93 -23.97
CA LYS A 36 -4.67 13.23 -23.99
C LYS A 36 -5.06 13.61 -25.40
N LEU A 37 -6.25 14.16 -25.55
CA LEU A 37 -6.75 14.74 -26.80
C LEU A 37 -6.95 16.25 -26.60
N TYR A 38 -6.47 17.02 -27.57
CA TYR A 38 -6.80 18.43 -27.75
C TYR A 38 -7.40 18.60 -29.13
N LEU A 39 -8.64 19.04 -29.19
CA LEU A 39 -9.39 19.24 -30.42
C LEU A 39 -9.97 20.65 -30.43
N SER A 40 -9.85 21.35 -31.55
CA SER A 40 -10.58 22.58 -31.79
C SER A 40 -11.01 22.68 -33.23
N GLY A 41 -12.21 23.20 -33.49
CA GLY A 41 -12.70 23.36 -34.85
C GLY A 41 -13.96 24.22 -34.94
N ILE A 42 -14.27 24.63 -36.17
CA ILE A 42 -15.48 25.37 -36.51
C ILE A 42 -16.64 24.39 -36.60
N VAL A 43 -17.76 24.73 -35.96
CA VAL A 43 -19.00 23.96 -35.95
C VAL A 43 -20.10 24.74 -36.67
N SER A 44 -21.00 24.04 -37.35
CA SER A 44 -22.09 24.68 -38.10
C SER A 44 -23.17 25.25 -37.17
N ASP A 45 -23.78 26.37 -37.58
CA ASP A 45 -24.94 26.96 -36.92
C ASP A 45 -26.25 26.18 -37.18
N GLU A 46 -26.21 25.17 -38.06
CA GLU A 46 -27.39 24.36 -38.45
C GLU A 46 -27.85 23.40 -37.34
N TYR A 47 -27.02 23.16 -36.33
CA TYR A 47 -27.51 22.62 -35.07
C TYR A 47 -28.18 23.76 -34.32
N GLU A 48 -29.52 23.72 -34.20
CA GLU A 48 -30.25 24.53 -33.23
C GLU A 48 -29.48 24.42 -31.91
N SER A 49 -28.75 25.50 -31.58
CA SER A 49 -27.79 25.67 -30.47
C SER A 49 -26.51 24.80 -30.45
N SER A 50 -25.54 25.18 -31.27
CA SER A 50 -24.11 24.92 -31.01
C SER A 50 -23.68 25.04 -29.53
N ASP A 51 -24.31 25.93 -28.77
CA ASP A 51 -24.00 26.17 -27.36
C ASP A 51 -24.55 25.04 -26.46
N GLN A 52 -25.66 24.40 -26.85
CA GLN A 52 -26.21 23.25 -26.11
C GLN A 52 -25.28 22.05 -26.13
N CYS A 53 -24.33 21.94 -27.06
CA CYS A 53 -23.34 20.85 -27.00
C CYS A 53 -22.46 20.93 -25.73
N VAL A 54 -22.24 22.14 -25.21
CA VAL A 54 -21.58 22.38 -23.92
C VAL A 54 -22.55 22.08 -22.78
N GLU A 55 -23.81 22.50 -22.89
CA GLU A 55 -24.83 22.30 -21.85
C GLU A 55 -25.23 20.82 -21.67
N TRP A 56 -25.21 20.03 -22.74
CA TRP A 56 -25.53 18.59 -22.72
C TRP A 56 -24.36 17.71 -22.30
N ALA A 57 -23.13 18.22 -22.38
CA ALA A 57 -21.97 17.50 -21.92
C ALA A 57 -22.05 17.32 -20.40
N ASN A 58 -22.24 16.08 -19.97
CA ASN A 58 -22.28 15.70 -18.56
C ASN A 58 -21.00 14.96 -18.16
N GLU A 59 -20.94 14.46 -16.93
CA GLU A 59 -19.79 13.73 -16.38
C GLU A 59 -19.45 12.43 -17.14
N ASN A 60 -20.33 11.95 -18.00
CA ASN A 60 -20.14 10.77 -18.84
C ASN A 60 -19.91 11.12 -20.32
N ALA A 61 -19.72 12.40 -20.65
CA ALA A 61 -19.47 12.82 -22.02
C ALA A 61 -18.16 12.20 -22.55
N VAL A 62 -18.25 11.57 -23.71
CA VAL A 62 -17.13 10.89 -24.38
C VAL A 62 -16.94 11.43 -25.78
N ILE A 63 -15.72 11.25 -26.29
CA ILE A 63 -15.37 11.59 -27.66
C ILE A 63 -14.56 10.45 -28.29
N LYS A 64 -14.87 10.16 -29.55
CA LYS A 64 -14.17 9.18 -30.37
C LYS A 64 -13.57 9.88 -31.59
N ILE A 65 -12.30 9.60 -31.85
CA ILE A 65 -11.56 10.05 -33.03
C ILE A 65 -11.12 8.82 -33.81
N SER A 66 -11.46 8.79 -35.09
CA SER A 66 -11.06 7.73 -36.02
C SER A 66 -10.62 8.34 -37.33
N VAL A 67 -9.91 7.56 -38.14
CA VAL A 67 -9.61 7.90 -39.54
C VAL A 67 -10.10 6.83 -40.47
N LYS A 68 -10.50 7.24 -41.68
CA LYS A 68 -10.98 6.36 -42.74
C LYS A 68 -10.03 6.43 -43.94
N ASP A 69 -9.57 5.29 -44.44
CA ASP A 69 -8.73 5.26 -45.63
C ASP A 69 -9.54 5.27 -46.95
N ASP A 70 -8.83 5.26 -48.08
CA ASP A 70 -9.41 5.22 -49.43
C ASP A 70 -10.22 3.94 -49.74
N LYS A 71 -9.99 2.86 -48.98
CA LYS A 71 -10.76 1.61 -49.06
C LYS A 71 -11.95 1.59 -48.12
N GLY A 72 -12.09 2.62 -47.30
CA GLY A 72 -13.14 2.75 -46.30
C GLY A 72 -12.88 1.98 -45.01
N GLU A 73 -11.66 1.48 -44.78
CA GLU A 73 -11.27 0.90 -43.51
C GLU A 73 -11.17 2.00 -42.44
N ILE A 74 -11.83 1.79 -41.31
CA ILE A 74 -11.83 2.72 -40.18
C ILE A 74 -10.80 2.26 -39.15
N LYS A 75 -9.91 3.18 -38.77
CA LYS A 75 -8.94 2.99 -37.70
C LYS A 75 -9.22 3.98 -36.57
N ASP A 76 -9.53 3.45 -35.40
CA ASP A 76 -9.73 4.25 -34.20
C ASP A 76 -8.40 4.79 -33.70
N LEU A 77 -8.38 6.06 -33.31
CA LEU A 77 -7.19 6.79 -32.85
C LEU A 77 -7.29 7.19 -31.38
N PHE A 78 -8.50 7.52 -30.93
CA PHE A 78 -8.77 7.90 -29.55
C PHE A 78 -10.23 7.66 -29.18
N TYR A 79 -10.47 7.27 -27.95
CA TYR A 79 -11.74 7.13 -27.27
C TYR A 79 -11.52 7.52 -25.81
N GLY A 80 -12.19 8.56 -25.35
CA GLY A 80 -11.94 9.07 -24.01
C GLY A 80 -13.05 9.96 -23.47
N MET A 81 -12.94 10.30 -22.20
CA MET A 81 -13.85 11.21 -21.51
C MET A 81 -13.45 12.64 -21.75
N ILE A 82 -14.45 13.48 -22.00
CA ILE A 82 -14.27 14.92 -22.10
C ILE A 82 -13.97 15.46 -20.71
N SER A 83 -12.81 16.10 -20.58
CA SER A 83 -12.35 16.76 -19.36
C SER A 83 -12.67 18.26 -19.36
N THR A 84 -12.72 18.87 -20.54
CA THR A 84 -13.11 20.27 -20.71
C THR A 84 -13.72 20.43 -22.10
N ILE A 85 -14.83 21.16 -22.18
CA ILE A 85 -15.48 21.54 -23.43
C ILE A 85 -15.88 23.01 -23.34
N SER A 86 -15.62 23.77 -24.40
CA SER A 86 -15.96 25.18 -24.44
C SER A 86 -16.25 25.62 -25.86
N ILE A 87 -17.11 26.62 -26.02
CA ILE A 87 -17.42 27.22 -27.31
C ILE A 87 -17.07 28.71 -27.26
N LYS A 88 -16.42 29.20 -28.31
CA LYS A 88 -16.09 30.62 -28.50
C LYS A 88 -16.76 31.12 -29.77
N SER A 89 -17.52 32.19 -29.66
CA SER A 89 -18.14 32.87 -30.81
C SER A 89 -17.45 34.20 -31.06
N VAL A 90 -16.86 34.36 -32.24
CA VAL A 90 -16.22 35.61 -32.70
C VAL A 90 -16.67 35.88 -34.13
N ASP A 91 -17.21 37.08 -34.39
CA ASP A 91 -17.74 37.47 -35.70
C ASP A 91 -18.73 36.45 -36.31
N ASN A 92 -19.60 35.87 -35.47
CA ASN A 92 -20.53 34.77 -35.78
C ASN A 92 -19.88 33.45 -36.25
N VAL A 93 -18.56 33.29 -36.05
CA VAL A 93 -17.88 32.01 -36.22
C VAL A 93 -17.76 31.34 -34.87
N LYS A 94 -18.37 30.16 -34.74
CA LYS A 94 -18.32 29.38 -33.50
C LYS A 94 -17.23 28.32 -33.57
N THR A 95 -16.33 28.38 -32.61
CA THR A 95 -15.21 27.45 -32.44
C THR A 95 -15.44 26.61 -31.19
N LEU A 96 -15.58 25.30 -31.36
CA LEU A 96 -15.67 24.33 -30.28
C LEU A 96 -14.27 23.85 -29.92
N GLU A 97 -13.91 23.87 -28.64
CA GLU A 97 -12.66 23.39 -28.08
C GLU A 97 -12.94 22.26 -27.08
N ILE A 98 -12.30 21.12 -27.26
CA ILE A 98 -12.46 19.91 -26.45
C ILE A 98 -11.09 19.42 -25.98
N GLU A 99 -10.97 19.21 -24.67
CA GLU A 99 -9.89 18.44 -24.06
C GLU A 99 -10.45 17.14 -23.49
N ALA A 100 -9.82 16.02 -23.80
CA ALA A 100 -10.25 14.72 -23.30
C ALA A 100 -9.07 13.87 -22.83
N LEU A 101 -9.37 12.95 -21.89
CA LEU A 101 -8.44 11.96 -21.37
C LEU A 101 -8.98 10.56 -21.68
N ASP A 102 -8.10 9.60 -21.93
CA ASP A 102 -8.54 8.22 -22.03
C ASP A 102 -9.19 7.74 -20.72
N ASN A 103 -9.95 6.65 -20.81
CA ASN A 103 -10.73 6.14 -19.68
C ASN A 103 -9.89 5.75 -18.45
N THR A 104 -8.57 5.57 -18.58
CA THR A 104 -7.72 5.25 -17.40
C THR A 104 -7.63 6.42 -16.42
N CYS A 105 -8.00 7.64 -16.82
CA CYS A 105 -8.11 8.79 -15.91
C CYS A 105 -9.10 8.56 -14.76
N LYS A 106 -10.12 7.70 -14.95
CA LYS A 106 -11.07 7.28 -13.90
C LYS A 106 -10.38 6.59 -12.72
N MET A 107 -9.18 6.04 -12.93
CA MET A 107 -8.37 5.39 -11.90
C MET A 107 -7.49 6.38 -11.13
N ASP A 108 -7.42 7.65 -11.56
CA ASP A 108 -6.56 8.69 -10.98
C ASP A 108 -7.35 9.83 -10.30
N ILE A 109 -8.61 9.56 -9.91
CA ILE A 109 -9.50 10.54 -9.27
C ILE A 109 -9.43 10.43 -7.74
N GLU A 110 -9.80 9.27 -7.20
CA GLU A 110 -9.91 9.06 -5.75
C GLU A 110 -8.66 8.42 -5.18
N LYS A 111 -8.13 9.00 -4.10
CA LYS A 111 -7.09 8.34 -3.31
C LYS A 111 -7.72 7.27 -2.42
N ARG A 112 -7.13 6.08 -2.42
CA ARG A 112 -7.56 4.94 -1.62
C ARG A 112 -6.54 4.58 -0.55
N SER A 113 -7.02 3.90 0.48
CA SER A 113 -6.19 3.30 1.51
C SER A 113 -6.65 1.86 1.77
N ARG A 114 -5.81 0.88 1.46
CA ARG A 114 -6.09 -0.56 1.65
C ARG A 114 -4.80 -1.36 1.74
N SER A 115 -4.84 -2.49 2.45
CA SER A 115 -3.69 -3.36 2.63
C SER A 115 -3.88 -4.72 1.97
N PHE A 116 -2.78 -5.28 1.48
CA PHE A 116 -2.70 -6.61 0.91
C PHE A 116 -1.65 -7.38 1.68
N GLN A 117 -2.07 -8.38 2.44
CA GLN A 117 -1.24 -9.11 3.40
C GLN A 117 -1.38 -10.62 3.26
N GLY A 118 -0.28 -11.35 3.36
CA GLY A 118 -0.29 -12.80 3.50
C GLY A 118 0.67 -13.52 2.56
N ASP A 119 1.13 -14.70 3.00
CA ASP A 119 2.18 -15.52 2.38
C ASP A 119 1.88 -15.99 0.93
N ASN A 120 0.62 -15.92 0.51
CA ASN A 120 0.17 -16.47 -0.77
C ASN A 120 -0.43 -15.45 -1.73
N ILE A 121 -0.46 -14.17 -1.37
CA ILE A 121 -1.00 -13.13 -2.25
C ILE A 121 -0.06 -12.89 -3.44
N GLN A 122 -0.62 -12.97 -4.64
CA GLN A 122 0.06 -12.63 -5.89
C GLN A 122 -0.28 -11.20 -6.31
N TYR A 123 0.59 -10.60 -7.13
CA TYR A 123 0.28 -9.29 -7.74
C TYR A 123 -1.02 -9.33 -8.55
N ARG A 124 -1.32 -10.47 -9.18
CA ARG A 124 -2.59 -10.68 -9.90
C ARG A 124 -3.81 -10.54 -9.00
N ASP A 125 -3.74 -10.98 -7.74
CA ASP A 125 -4.85 -10.85 -6.78
C ASP A 125 -5.11 -9.37 -6.42
N ILE A 126 -4.01 -8.61 -6.27
CA ILE A 126 -4.07 -7.16 -6.07
C ILE A 126 -4.71 -6.48 -7.29
N PHE A 127 -4.25 -6.80 -8.50
CA PHE A 127 -4.80 -6.23 -9.72
C PHE A 127 -6.29 -6.57 -9.88
N ASN A 128 -6.70 -7.80 -9.59
CA ASN A 128 -8.10 -8.21 -9.62
C ASN A 128 -8.95 -7.41 -8.64
N THR A 129 -8.44 -7.16 -7.43
CA THR A 129 -9.14 -6.35 -6.41
C THR A 129 -9.31 -4.91 -6.87
N ILE A 130 -8.26 -4.28 -7.41
CA ILE A 130 -8.34 -2.93 -7.99
C ILE A 130 -9.37 -2.91 -9.13
N ASN A 131 -9.27 -3.88 -10.05
CA ASN A 131 -10.06 -3.92 -11.26
C ASN A 131 -11.55 -4.19 -11.01
N SER A 132 -11.88 -4.98 -9.98
CA SER A 132 -13.26 -5.31 -9.62
C SER A 132 -14.11 -4.11 -9.20
N SER A 133 -13.47 -2.98 -8.87
CA SER A 133 -14.15 -1.72 -8.56
C SER A 133 -14.68 -0.99 -9.79
N TYR A 134 -14.41 -1.49 -11.01
CA TYR A 134 -14.77 -0.84 -12.28
C TYR A 134 -15.57 -1.78 -13.20
N SER A 135 -16.67 -1.29 -13.78
CA SER A 135 -17.63 -2.12 -14.55
C SER A 135 -17.19 -2.49 -15.97
N SER A 136 -16.37 -1.68 -16.63
CA SER A 136 -15.89 -1.92 -18.01
C SER A 136 -14.36 -1.82 -18.08
N LEU A 137 -13.68 -2.75 -17.41
CA LEU A 137 -12.21 -2.77 -17.32
C LEU A 137 -11.64 -4.06 -17.92
N ILE A 138 -10.65 -3.92 -18.80
CA ILE A 138 -9.79 -5.04 -19.22
C ILE A 138 -8.34 -4.65 -18.96
N MET A 139 -7.63 -5.53 -18.25
CA MET A 139 -6.21 -5.39 -17.97
C MET A 139 -5.49 -6.66 -18.41
N ILE A 140 -4.34 -6.50 -19.06
CA ILE A 140 -3.44 -7.61 -19.39
C ILE A 140 -2.15 -7.48 -18.58
N ASP A 141 -1.81 -8.55 -17.86
CA ASP A 141 -0.61 -8.62 -17.03
C ASP A 141 0.49 -9.40 -17.74
N TYR A 142 1.52 -8.68 -18.20
CA TYR A 142 2.69 -9.28 -18.87
C TYR A 142 3.90 -9.43 -17.95
N ILE A 143 3.85 -8.92 -16.71
CA ILE A 143 5.04 -8.75 -15.88
C ILE A 143 5.05 -9.59 -14.62
N SER A 144 3.88 -9.91 -14.04
CA SER A 144 3.88 -10.53 -12.73
C SER A 144 4.28 -12.00 -12.78
N ALA A 145 3.91 -12.72 -13.83
CA ALA A 145 4.18 -14.15 -14.04
C ALA A 145 3.91 -15.03 -12.78
N GLY A 146 2.86 -14.71 -12.01
CA GLY A 146 2.48 -15.45 -10.79
C GLY A 146 3.34 -15.12 -9.56
N ARG A 147 4.17 -14.08 -9.61
CA ARG A 147 5.01 -13.64 -8.50
C ARG A 147 4.14 -13.23 -7.31
N LYS A 148 4.56 -13.65 -6.13
CA LYS A 148 3.96 -13.27 -4.85
C LYS A 148 4.48 -11.92 -4.36
N ILE A 149 3.67 -11.24 -3.56
CA ILE A 149 4.14 -10.07 -2.82
C ILE A 149 5.09 -10.49 -1.70
N ASN A 150 5.94 -9.57 -1.27
CA ASN A 150 6.84 -9.82 -0.16
C ASN A 150 6.19 -9.31 1.14
N LYS A 151 5.58 -10.21 1.91
CA LYS A 151 4.85 -9.97 3.16
C LYS A 151 3.57 -9.14 3.02
N MET A 152 3.72 -7.87 2.64
CA MET A 152 2.63 -6.90 2.62
C MET A 152 2.90 -5.79 1.61
N ILE A 153 1.84 -5.30 0.99
CA ILE A 153 1.82 -4.06 0.22
C ILE A 153 0.64 -3.23 0.71
N VAL A 154 0.85 -1.92 0.89
CA VAL A 154 -0.22 -1.01 1.31
C VAL A 154 -0.39 0.06 0.24
N GLN A 155 -1.58 0.16 -0.33
CA GLN A 155 -1.98 1.37 -1.05
C GLN A 155 -2.35 2.39 0.01
N TYR A 156 -1.55 3.44 0.19
CA TYR A 156 -1.79 4.43 1.25
C TYR A 156 -1.85 5.84 0.66
N ASN A 157 -3.06 6.42 0.64
CA ASN A 157 -3.29 7.74 0.08
C ASN A 157 -2.74 7.89 -1.36
N GLU A 158 -2.94 6.84 -2.15
CA GLU A 158 -2.60 6.75 -3.57
C GLU A 158 -3.87 6.51 -4.37
N THR A 159 -3.97 7.10 -5.56
CA THR A 159 -4.99 6.68 -6.52
C THR A 159 -4.72 5.26 -7.01
N ASP A 160 -5.69 4.63 -7.67
CA ASP A 160 -5.49 3.30 -8.24
C ASP A 160 -4.46 3.34 -9.38
N TRP A 161 -4.39 4.44 -10.14
CA TRP A 161 -3.38 4.65 -11.17
C TRP A 161 -1.97 4.84 -10.59
N GLU A 162 -1.81 5.69 -9.58
CA GLU A 162 -0.54 5.86 -8.85
C GLU A 162 -0.04 4.50 -8.31
N PHE A 163 -0.95 3.73 -7.72
CA PHE A 163 -0.65 2.43 -7.14
C PHE A 163 -0.25 1.40 -8.21
N LEU A 164 -0.97 1.30 -9.33
CA LEU A 164 -0.60 0.43 -10.45
C LEU A 164 0.78 0.77 -11.02
N LYS A 165 1.09 2.06 -11.20
CA LYS A 165 2.43 2.50 -11.63
C LYS A 165 3.52 2.06 -10.65
N ARG A 166 3.24 2.15 -9.35
CA ARG A 166 4.16 1.66 -8.31
C ARG A 166 4.33 0.14 -8.39
N LEU A 167 3.25 -0.62 -8.54
CA LEU A 167 3.33 -2.09 -8.68
C LEU A 167 4.09 -2.51 -9.95
N ALA A 168 3.86 -1.85 -11.10
CA ALA A 168 4.60 -2.11 -12.33
C ALA A 168 6.11 -1.88 -12.15
N SER A 169 6.47 -0.83 -11.40
CA SER A 169 7.86 -0.49 -11.12
C SER A 169 8.62 -1.56 -10.32
N HIS A 170 7.91 -2.43 -9.58
CA HIS A 170 8.53 -3.57 -8.88
C HIS A 170 9.14 -4.60 -9.85
N PHE A 171 8.77 -4.53 -11.12
CA PHE A 171 9.27 -5.35 -12.23
C PHE A 171 10.07 -4.52 -13.25
N ASN A 172 10.44 -3.29 -12.89
CA ASN A 172 11.06 -2.31 -13.77
C ASN A 172 10.24 -2.00 -15.04
N ALA A 173 8.92 -2.16 -14.98
CA ALA A 173 8.01 -1.92 -16.08
C ALA A 173 7.13 -0.69 -15.83
N GLY A 174 6.50 -0.19 -16.90
CA GLY A 174 5.47 0.84 -16.82
C GLY A 174 4.07 0.27 -17.07
N VAL A 175 3.07 1.14 -16.95
CA VAL A 175 1.68 0.87 -17.31
C VAL A 175 1.39 1.52 -18.66
N ILE A 176 0.71 0.81 -19.56
CA ILE A 176 0.42 1.27 -20.92
C ILE A 176 -1.09 1.38 -21.05
N PRO A 177 -1.66 2.59 -21.15
CA PRO A 177 -3.09 2.72 -21.45
C PRO A 177 -3.38 2.39 -22.92
N GLU A 178 -4.55 1.82 -23.18
CA GLU A 178 -5.10 1.66 -24.53
C GLU A 178 -6.26 2.65 -24.70
N CYS A 179 -5.99 3.69 -25.47
CA CYS A 179 -6.91 4.82 -25.63
C CYS A 179 -7.83 4.69 -26.84
N ARG A 180 -7.79 3.62 -27.63
CA ARG A 180 -8.65 3.47 -28.82
C ARG A 180 -9.94 2.71 -28.57
N LEU A 181 -10.06 2.10 -27.40
CA LEU A 181 -11.16 1.23 -27.03
C LEU A 181 -12.01 1.86 -25.94
N ASP A 182 -13.30 1.52 -25.93
CA ASP A 182 -14.21 1.91 -24.86
C ASP A 182 -13.90 1.19 -23.53
N GLY A 183 -14.19 1.87 -22.43
CA GLY A 183 -13.91 1.48 -21.07
C GLY A 183 -12.44 1.62 -20.69
N ILE A 184 -12.11 1.22 -19.47
CA ILE A 184 -10.76 1.27 -18.92
C ILE A 184 -9.97 0.11 -19.52
N LYS A 185 -8.92 0.41 -20.29
CA LYS A 185 -8.09 -0.60 -20.95
C LYS A 185 -6.62 -0.25 -20.75
N TYR A 186 -5.84 -1.17 -20.20
CA TYR A 186 -4.42 -0.97 -20.01
C TYR A 186 -3.67 -2.30 -19.90
N SER A 187 -2.35 -2.27 -20.05
CA SER A 187 -1.48 -3.40 -19.76
C SER A 187 -0.43 -3.05 -18.71
N MET A 188 -0.06 -4.06 -17.92
CA MET A 188 1.09 -4.01 -17.03
C MET A 188 2.31 -4.50 -17.81
N GLY A 189 3.18 -3.57 -18.20
CA GLY A 189 4.33 -3.84 -19.07
C GLY A 189 3.98 -4.08 -20.53
N ARG A 190 5.03 -4.36 -21.31
CA ARG A 190 4.99 -4.58 -22.76
C ARG A 190 4.45 -5.98 -23.07
N GLY A 191 3.53 -6.08 -24.03
CA GLY A 191 3.09 -7.36 -24.59
C GLY A 191 4.08 -7.97 -25.58
N GLU A 192 3.98 -9.28 -25.80
CA GLU A 192 4.92 -10.05 -26.63
C GLU A 192 4.85 -9.70 -28.14
N ALA A 193 3.67 -9.32 -28.63
CA ALA A 193 3.45 -9.01 -30.04
C ALA A 193 3.61 -7.50 -30.31
N SER A 194 4.83 -7.04 -30.60
CA SER A 194 5.06 -5.70 -31.14
C SER A 194 5.35 -5.77 -32.63
N SER A 195 4.58 -5.03 -33.44
CA SER A 195 4.89 -4.84 -34.86
C SER A 195 6.29 -4.25 -35.03
N LEU A 196 7.05 -4.76 -36.01
CA LEU A 196 8.35 -4.24 -36.41
C LEU A 196 8.20 -3.33 -37.62
N TYR A 197 8.64 -2.09 -37.47
CA TYR A 197 8.72 -1.11 -38.56
C TYR A 197 10.18 -0.88 -38.92
N SER A 198 10.44 -0.62 -40.20
CA SER A 198 11.74 -0.16 -40.67
C SER A 198 11.54 1.20 -41.31
N LEU A 199 12.14 2.22 -40.71
CA LEU A 199 11.94 3.62 -41.11
C LEU A 199 13.30 4.24 -41.47
N ASP A 200 13.30 5.07 -42.51
CA ASP A 200 14.48 5.84 -42.91
C ASP A 200 14.10 7.31 -43.12
N GLU A 201 13.57 7.92 -42.06
CA GLU A 201 13.26 9.35 -42.04
C GLU A 201 14.55 10.18 -42.07
N PHE A 202 14.55 11.22 -42.92
CA PHE A 202 15.69 12.11 -43.11
C PHE A 202 15.74 13.25 -42.08
N ASN A 203 14.57 13.70 -41.62
CA ASN A 203 14.43 14.74 -40.61
C ASN A 203 14.21 14.10 -39.25
N TYR A 204 15.20 14.20 -38.37
CA TYR A 204 15.13 13.67 -37.02
C TYR A 204 16.03 14.45 -36.07
N SER A 205 15.72 14.37 -34.78
CA SER A 205 16.58 14.88 -33.70
C SER A 205 17.16 13.73 -32.88
N VAL A 206 18.32 13.97 -32.28
CA VAL A 206 18.99 13.00 -31.40
C VAL A 206 19.34 13.69 -30.08
N THR A 207 18.81 13.17 -28.99
CA THR A 207 19.07 13.65 -27.63
C THR A 207 19.63 12.53 -26.77
N LYS A 208 20.36 12.85 -25.70
CA LYS A 208 20.86 11.85 -24.74
C LYS A 208 20.48 12.21 -23.31
N GLY A 209 19.74 11.32 -22.65
CA GLY A 209 19.30 11.49 -21.26
C GLY A 209 20.40 11.25 -20.22
N ILE A 210 21.38 12.17 -20.12
CA ILE A 210 22.55 11.99 -19.24
C ILE A 210 22.16 11.92 -17.76
N GLN A 211 21.25 12.79 -17.30
CA GLN A 211 20.80 12.81 -15.91
C GLN A 211 20.05 11.53 -15.54
N GLU A 212 19.13 11.09 -16.40
CA GLU A 212 18.37 9.87 -16.20
C GLU A 212 19.28 8.64 -16.12
N TYR A 213 20.28 8.55 -17.01
CA TYR A 213 21.30 7.51 -16.95
C TYR A 213 22.04 7.50 -15.61
N LYS A 214 22.51 8.66 -15.14
CA LYS A 214 23.23 8.76 -13.84
C LYS A 214 22.37 8.26 -12.68
N ILE A 215 21.08 8.60 -12.68
CA ILE A 215 20.14 8.17 -11.63
C ILE A 215 19.92 6.65 -11.69
N LYS A 216 19.65 6.09 -12.88
CA LYS A 216 19.37 4.66 -13.04
C LYS A 216 20.62 3.78 -12.84
N SER A 217 21.80 4.26 -13.22
CA SER A 217 23.06 3.53 -13.01
C SER A 217 23.46 3.47 -11.54
N ALA A 218 23.26 4.54 -10.77
CA ALA A 218 23.46 4.54 -9.33
C ALA A 218 22.58 3.51 -8.58
N GLN A 219 21.49 3.04 -9.21
CA GLN A 219 20.56 2.04 -8.67
C GLN A 219 20.72 0.65 -9.31
N GLY A 220 21.75 0.45 -10.14
CA GLY A 220 22.00 -0.84 -10.82
C GLY A 220 20.99 -1.19 -11.92
N ILE A 221 20.16 -0.24 -12.36
CA ILE A 221 19.14 -0.47 -13.41
C ILE A 221 19.73 -0.27 -14.81
N ALA A 222 20.75 0.58 -14.93
CA ALA A 222 21.37 0.96 -16.19
C ALA A 222 22.88 0.72 -16.18
N GLU A 223 23.37 0.01 -17.19
CA GLU A 223 24.79 -0.33 -17.33
C GLU A 223 25.54 0.61 -18.29
N ASN A 224 24.88 1.01 -19.39
CA ASN A 224 25.53 1.74 -20.47
C ASN A 224 24.72 2.99 -20.86
N SER A 225 25.41 4.14 -20.88
CA SER A 225 24.83 5.41 -21.28
C SER A 225 24.35 5.44 -22.75
N VAL A 226 24.86 4.55 -23.62
CA VAL A 226 24.46 4.47 -25.04
C VAL A 226 22.97 4.16 -25.20
N ASN A 227 22.37 3.40 -24.28
CA ASN A 227 20.95 3.05 -24.31
C ASN A 227 20.05 4.27 -24.06
N PHE A 228 20.59 5.38 -23.54
CA PHE A 228 19.84 6.60 -23.22
C PHE A 228 19.83 7.62 -24.37
N ILE A 229 20.20 7.18 -25.57
CA ILE A 229 19.98 7.97 -26.79
C ILE A 229 18.50 7.89 -27.15
N ILE A 230 17.94 9.05 -27.45
CA ILE A 230 16.54 9.27 -27.79
C ILE A 230 16.53 9.81 -29.21
N TYR A 231 15.75 9.18 -30.09
CA TYR A 231 15.49 9.67 -31.43
C TYR A 231 14.08 10.22 -31.51
N GLU A 232 13.92 11.33 -32.19
CA GLU A 232 12.61 11.89 -32.50
C GLU A 232 12.50 12.17 -33.98
N PHE A 233 11.41 11.74 -34.61
CA PHE A 233 11.11 12.02 -36.00
C PHE A 233 9.61 12.09 -36.22
N THR A 234 9.22 12.66 -37.36
CA THR A 234 7.82 12.79 -37.77
C THR A 234 7.56 11.94 -39.02
N THR A 235 6.43 11.21 -39.04
CA THR A 235 6.03 10.36 -40.16
C THR A 235 4.50 10.29 -40.28
N ASN A 236 3.98 9.85 -41.43
CA ASN A 236 2.54 9.60 -41.62
C ASN A 236 2.11 8.19 -41.17
N ILE A 237 3.05 7.32 -40.81
CA ILE A 237 2.77 5.95 -40.34
C ILE A 237 2.28 5.98 -38.90
N ILE A 238 1.10 5.39 -38.66
CA ILE A 238 0.50 5.29 -37.33
C ILE A 238 0.98 4.01 -36.63
N MET A 239 1.90 4.17 -35.69
CA MET A 239 2.45 3.16 -34.79
C MET A 239 1.93 3.31 -33.35
N ASP A 240 2.09 2.26 -32.56
CA ASP A 240 1.68 2.20 -31.16
C ASP A 240 2.84 2.21 -30.18
N LEU A 241 2.53 2.57 -28.92
CA LEU A 241 3.48 2.44 -27.82
C LEU A 241 4.08 1.02 -27.80
N TYR A 242 5.38 0.94 -27.51
CA TYR A 242 6.19 -0.29 -27.58
C TYR A 242 6.34 -0.97 -28.95
N ASN A 243 5.75 -0.47 -30.03
CA ASN A 243 6.13 -0.94 -31.37
C ASN A 243 7.63 -0.81 -31.56
N THR A 244 8.23 -1.82 -32.20
CA THR A 244 9.68 -1.83 -32.42
C THR A 244 9.95 -1.18 -33.76
N VAL A 245 10.91 -0.27 -33.79
CA VAL A 245 11.33 0.46 -34.99
C VAL A 245 12.82 0.21 -35.19
N ASN A 246 13.18 -0.33 -36.34
CA ASN A 246 14.55 -0.28 -36.83
C ASN A 246 14.80 1.12 -37.42
N PHE A 247 15.61 1.92 -36.72
CA PHE A 247 15.98 3.27 -37.12
C PHE A 247 17.48 3.47 -36.95
N LYS A 248 18.17 3.84 -38.04
CA LYS A 248 19.65 4.01 -38.08
C LYS A 248 20.40 2.80 -37.49
N ASP A 249 20.04 1.61 -37.97
CA ASP A 249 20.60 0.31 -37.58
C ASP A 249 20.45 -0.03 -36.08
N ARG A 250 19.42 0.52 -35.44
CA ARG A 250 19.08 0.27 -34.04
C ARG A 250 17.62 -0.13 -33.91
N TYR A 251 17.38 -1.17 -33.12
CA TYR A 251 16.03 -1.56 -32.71
C TYR A 251 15.64 -0.77 -31.47
N LEU A 252 14.71 0.16 -31.64
CA LEU A 252 14.21 1.04 -30.59
C LEU A 252 12.70 0.86 -30.45
N ASN A 253 12.14 1.29 -29.32
CA ASN A 253 10.72 1.20 -29.04
C ASN A 253 10.07 2.58 -29.01
N VAL A 254 8.84 2.66 -29.51
CA VAL A 254 8.01 3.85 -29.38
C VAL A 254 7.67 4.09 -27.91
N TYR A 255 8.23 5.15 -27.32
CA TYR A 255 8.01 5.54 -25.93
C TYR A 255 6.89 6.57 -25.78
N ARG A 256 6.82 7.51 -26.74
CA ARG A 256 5.81 8.58 -26.80
C ARG A 256 5.39 8.80 -28.26
N CYS A 257 4.13 9.12 -28.45
CA CYS A 257 3.52 9.46 -29.74
C CYS A 257 2.75 10.77 -29.60
N GLU A 258 3.02 11.73 -30.47
CA GLU A 258 2.25 12.96 -30.64
C GLU A 258 1.70 13.01 -32.06
N MET A 259 0.41 12.79 -32.20
CA MET A 259 -0.30 12.82 -33.48
C MET A 259 -0.97 14.17 -33.65
N GLU A 260 -0.69 14.86 -34.75
CA GLU A 260 -1.18 16.22 -35.01
C GLU A 260 -1.60 16.41 -36.47
N ILE A 261 -2.56 17.31 -36.72
CA ILE A 261 -2.81 17.82 -38.07
C ILE A 261 -1.89 19.03 -38.29
N ILE A 262 -1.01 18.93 -39.29
CA ILE A 262 -0.13 20.01 -39.72
C ILE A 262 -0.39 20.24 -41.21
N ASP A 263 -0.73 21.47 -41.59
CA ASP A 263 -1.06 21.86 -42.96
C ASP A 263 -2.09 20.95 -43.64
N GLY A 264 -3.07 20.45 -42.87
CA GLY A 264 -4.17 19.60 -43.34
C GLY A 264 -3.83 18.10 -43.44
N VAL A 265 -2.60 17.70 -43.10
CA VAL A 265 -2.14 16.30 -43.11
C VAL A 265 -1.95 15.78 -41.68
N LEU A 266 -2.37 14.55 -41.41
CA LEU A 266 -2.14 13.89 -40.14
C LEU A 266 -0.71 13.36 -40.06
N LEU A 267 0.08 13.89 -39.13
CA LEU A 267 1.46 13.52 -38.89
C LEU A 267 1.65 13.03 -37.46
N ASN A 268 2.63 12.15 -37.28
CA ASN A 268 2.94 11.53 -36.00
C ASN A 268 4.41 11.78 -35.66
N THR A 269 4.65 12.47 -34.56
CA THR A 269 5.99 12.63 -33.98
C THR A 269 6.20 11.54 -32.93
N TYR A 270 7.23 10.73 -33.14
CA TYR A 270 7.56 9.62 -32.26
C TYR A 270 8.85 9.86 -31.51
N THR A 271 8.82 9.61 -30.19
CA THR A 271 10.03 9.52 -29.37
C THR A 271 10.41 8.05 -29.23
N LEU A 272 11.53 7.65 -29.82
CA LEU A 272 12.06 6.30 -29.74
C LEU A 272 13.15 6.16 -28.68
N ARG A 273 13.12 5.04 -27.95
CA ARG A 273 14.08 4.74 -26.87
C ARG A 273 14.49 3.28 -26.89
N ASP A 274 15.69 3.00 -26.40
CA ASP A 274 16.14 1.63 -26.13
C ASP A 274 15.30 1.02 -25.00
N GLU A 275 14.92 -0.25 -25.13
CA GLU A 275 14.14 -0.99 -24.14
C GLU A 275 14.76 -0.93 -22.73
N LYS A 276 16.10 -1.00 -22.63
CA LYS A 276 16.81 -0.90 -21.35
C LYS A 276 16.68 0.49 -20.72
N ALA A 277 16.50 1.54 -21.53
CA ALA A 277 16.27 2.89 -21.03
C ALA A 277 14.81 3.14 -20.63
N ILE A 278 13.84 2.45 -21.21
CA ILE A 278 12.42 2.54 -20.82
C ILE A 278 12.18 1.99 -19.41
N LYS A 279 13.00 1.04 -18.95
CA LYS A 279 12.89 0.44 -17.61
C LYS A 279 12.64 1.46 -16.51
N VAL A 280 11.60 1.23 -15.72
CA VAL A 280 11.17 2.13 -14.65
C VAL A 280 11.92 1.77 -13.36
N ARG A 281 12.33 2.77 -12.58
CA ARG A 281 12.89 2.51 -11.24
C ARG A 281 11.80 2.14 -10.27
N LYS A 282 12.10 1.28 -9.29
CA LYS A 282 11.12 0.95 -8.25
C LYS A 282 10.67 2.24 -7.54
N TYR A 283 9.37 2.50 -7.57
CA TYR A 283 8.72 3.56 -6.82
C TYR A 283 8.39 3.05 -5.42
N TYR A 284 8.48 3.97 -4.47
CA TYR A 284 8.08 3.75 -3.09
C TYR A 284 7.03 4.79 -2.73
N ASN A 285 6.05 4.40 -1.92
CA ASN A 285 5.08 5.34 -1.42
C ASN A 285 5.65 6.07 -0.20
N ASN A 286 6.33 7.20 -0.42
CA ASN A 286 6.93 7.96 0.68
C ASN A 286 5.92 8.53 1.67
N LYS A 287 4.62 8.59 1.30
CA LYS A 287 3.55 9.09 2.19
C LYS A 287 3.30 8.15 3.37
N ILE A 288 3.71 6.88 3.30
CA ILE A 288 3.54 5.90 4.39
C ILE A 288 4.66 5.98 5.45
N SER A 289 5.81 6.60 5.12
CA SER A 289 6.93 6.70 6.05
C SER A 289 6.52 7.48 7.29
N GLY A 290 6.70 6.87 8.46
CA GLY A 290 6.30 7.43 9.75
C GLY A 290 4.82 7.26 10.10
N VAL A 291 4.02 6.61 9.24
CA VAL A 291 2.59 6.38 9.49
C VAL A 291 2.39 5.20 10.43
N SER A 292 1.38 5.29 11.28
CA SER A 292 0.85 4.19 12.09
C SER A 292 -0.57 3.86 11.67
N LEU A 293 -0.81 2.64 11.22
CA LEU A 293 -2.16 2.16 10.87
C LEU A 293 -2.79 1.44 12.07
N GLU A 294 -4.02 1.80 12.42
CA GLU A 294 -4.76 1.12 13.48
C GLU A 294 -5.08 -0.32 13.09
N GLY A 295 -4.94 -1.24 14.05
CA GLY A 295 -5.29 -2.64 13.86
C GLY A 295 -5.61 -3.35 15.17
N LYS A 296 -5.92 -4.64 15.05
CA LYS A 296 -6.15 -5.56 16.17
C LYS A 296 -5.31 -6.81 16.03
N ILE A 297 -4.91 -7.38 17.16
CA ILE A 297 -4.25 -8.68 17.21
C ILE A 297 -5.25 -9.77 16.85
N LEU A 298 -4.88 -10.60 15.86
CA LEU A 298 -5.58 -11.83 15.53
C LEU A 298 -4.96 -13.03 16.24
N SER A 299 -3.63 -13.08 16.34
CA SER A 299 -2.90 -14.15 17.02
C SER A 299 -1.48 -13.71 17.36
N CYS A 300 -0.88 -14.36 18.36
CA CYS A 300 0.49 -14.11 18.81
C CYS A 300 1.30 -15.40 18.74
N LYS A 301 2.54 -15.33 18.25
CA LYS A 301 3.48 -16.45 18.23
C LYS A 301 4.89 -15.93 18.48
N SER A 302 5.48 -16.31 19.61
CA SER A 302 6.80 -15.81 20.00
C SER A 302 6.82 -14.27 19.98
N ASP A 303 7.73 -13.65 19.23
CA ASP A 303 7.92 -12.20 19.09
C ASP A 303 7.16 -11.57 17.90
N VAL A 304 6.30 -12.34 17.22
CA VAL A 304 5.50 -11.88 16.09
C VAL A 304 4.00 -11.95 16.38
N VAL A 305 3.26 -11.09 15.69
CA VAL A 305 1.80 -11.00 15.77
C VAL A 305 1.17 -11.05 14.38
N LYS A 306 0.01 -11.69 14.27
CA LYS A 306 -0.90 -11.53 13.14
C LYS A 306 -1.87 -10.41 13.44
N ILE A 307 -2.12 -9.55 12.46
CA ILE A 307 -2.94 -8.35 12.66
C ILE A 307 -4.05 -8.25 11.61
N SER A 308 -5.15 -7.62 12.01
CA SER A 308 -6.20 -7.11 11.12
C SER A 308 -6.18 -5.59 11.17
N LEU A 309 -6.14 -4.93 10.00
CA LEU A 309 -6.09 -3.47 9.93
C LEU A 309 -7.48 -2.85 9.79
N LYS A 310 -7.70 -1.74 10.50
CA LYS A 310 -8.93 -0.95 10.42
C LYS A 310 -9.17 -0.39 9.03
N ILE A 311 -8.09 -0.12 8.29
CA ILE A 311 -8.16 0.48 6.94
C ILE A 311 -8.95 -0.40 5.98
N ASP A 312 -8.99 -1.71 6.25
CA ASP A 312 -9.73 -2.72 5.47
C ASP A 312 -11.10 -3.05 6.11
N GLY A 313 -11.62 -2.16 6.97
CA GLY A 313 -12.90 -2.31 7.65
C GLY A 313 -12.93 -3.39 8.73
N TYR A 314 -11.76 -3.83 9.23
CA TYR A 314 -11.59 -5.04 10.06
C TYR A 314 -12.16 -6.33 9.44
N SER A 315 -12.54 -6.30 8.17
CA SER A 315 -12.96 -7.48 7.44
C SER A 315 -11.71 -8.23 7.01
N ASN A 316 -11.48 -9.40 7.60
CA ASN A 316 -11.01 -10.59 6.90
C ASN A 316 -10.94 -11.77 7.87
N THR A 317 -11.66 -12.83 7.51
CA THR A 317 -11.59 -14.17 8.09
C THR A 317 -10.14 -14.55 8.42
N ALA A 318 -9.90 -14.93 9.67
CA ALA A 318 -8.61 -14.96 10.37
C ALA A 318 -7.48 -15.82 9.76
N ASP A 319 -7.65 -16.42 8.56
CA ASP A 319 -6.69 -17.40 8.04
C ASP A 319 -6.04 -17.06 6.68
N SER A 320 -6.67 -16.30 5.76
CA SER A 320 -6.13 -16.18 4.39
C SER A 320 -5.42 -14.86 4.05
N ASN A 321 -5.71 -13.77 4.77
CA ASN A 321 -5.24 -12.41 4.42
C ASN A 321 -4.55 -11.69 5.59
N SER A 322 -3.77 -12.41 6.41
CA SER A 322 -3.02 -11.80 7.53
C SER A 322 -1.57 -12.27 7.55
N GLU A 323 -0.66 -11.32 7.73
CA GLU A 323 0.79 -11.54 7.74
C GLU A 323 1.34 -11.49 9.17
N TRP A 324 2.38 -12.28 9.45
CA TRP A 324 3.13 -12.17 10.71
C TRP A 324 4.07 -10.96 10.66
N VAL A 325 3.85 -9.99 11.54
CA VAL A 325 4.70 -8.82 11.69
C VAL A 325 5.44 -8.85 13.03
N PRO A 326 6.68 -8.33 13.11
CA PRO A 326 7.38 -8.18 14.38
C PRO A 326 6.59 -7.32 15.35
N TYR A 327 6.62 -7.65 16.64
CA TYR A 327 6.08 -6.80 17.70
C TYR A 327 7.21 -6.11 18.46
N SER A 328 7.10 -4.79 18.66
CA SER A 328 8.09 -4.02 19.40
C SER A 328 7.97 -4.24 20.89
N THR A 329 9.02 -4.76 21.51
CA THR A 329 9.18 -4.79 22.97
C THR A 329 10.11 -3.67 23.46
N ILE A 330 9.92 -3.24 24.70
CA ILE A 330 10.70 -2.18 25.35
C ILE A 330 12.16 -2.61 25.60
N PHE A 331 12.39 -3.90 25.81
CA PHE A 331 13.72 -4.46 26.09
C PHE A 331 13.77 -5.91 25.65
N SER A 332 14.79 -6.30 24.89
CA SER A 332 15.05 -7.68 24.49
C SER A 332 16.53 -7.90 24.24
N SER A 333 17.04 -9.05 24.63
CA SER A 333 18.43 -9.48 24.45
C SER A 333 18.47 -10.88 23.81
N PRO A 334 19.54 -11.22 23.06
CA PRO A 334 19.64 -12.52 22.36
C PRO A 334 19.62 -13.76 23.27
N ASP A 335 19.90 -13.60 24.56
CA ASP A 335 19.88 -14.67 25.58
C ASP A 335 18.49 -14.92 26.18
N GLY A 336 17.45 -14.20 25.71
CA GLY A 336 16.09 -14.28 26.22
C GLY A 336 15.78 -13.35 27.40
N THR A 337 16.76 -12.56 27.85
CA THR A 337 16.53 -11.52 28.86
C THR A 337 15.77 -10.35 28.24
N GLY A 338 14.64 -9.96 28.81
CA GLY A 338 13.82 -8.92 28.20
C GLY A 338 12.50 -8.66 28.89
N TRP A 339 11.78 -7.67 28.38
CA TRP A 339 10.40 -7.38 28.74
C TRP A 339 9.45 -8.11 27.79
N TYR A 340 9.28 -9.42 28.01
CA TYR A 340 8.40 -10.23 27.16
C TYR A 340 6.94 -10.11 27.60
N CYS A 341 6.26 -9.07 27.11
CA CYS A 341 4.85 -8.79 27.38
C CYS A 341 4.09 -8.69 26.05
N MET A 342 3.82 -9.86 25.45
CA MET A 342 3.06 -9.92 24.19
C MET A 342 1.61 -9.50 24.43
N PRO A 343 0.98 -8.81 23.46
CA PRO A 343 -0.42 -8.45 23.54
C PRO A 343 -1.31 -9.70 23.44
N GLU A 344 -2.59 -9.53 23.74
CA GLU A 344 -3.60 -10.57 23.66
C GLU A 344 -4.42 -10.48 22.37
N GLU A 345 -5.04 -11.58 21.96
CA GLU A 345 -5.98 -11.58 20.84
C GLU A 345 -7.13 -10.59 21.09
N GLY A 346 -7.40 -9.75 20.10
CA GLY A 346 -8.38 -8.67 20.19
C GLY A 346 -7.81 -7.32 20.65
N ASP A 347 -6.58 -7.27 21.20
CA ASP A 347 -5.95 -6.03 21.63
C ASP A 347 -5.74 -5.08 20.45
N ALA A 348 -5.96 -3.79 20.70
CA ALA A 348 -5.69 -2.75 19.71
C ALA A 348 -4.19 -2.48 19.62
N ILE A 349 -3.71 -2.38 18.39
CA ILE A 349 -2.32 -2.06 18.06
C ILE A 349 -2.24 -0.99 17.00
N ARG A 350 -1.01 -0.53 16.75
CA ARG A 350 -0.65 0.26 15.59
C ARG A 350 0.41 -0.50 14.80
N LEU A 351 0.24 -0.60 13.50
CA LEU A 351 1.29 -1.04 12.58
C LEU A 351 2.07 0.19 12.12
N TYR A 352 3.30 0.33 12.58
CA TYR A 352 4.16 1.47 12.27
C TYR A 352 5.10 1.17 11.11
N PHE A 353 5.24 2.12 10.18
CA PHE A 353 6.14 2.04 9.04
C PHE A 353 7.31 3.00 9.23
N PRO A 354 8.53 2.52 9.53
CA PRO A 354 9.67 3.40 9.78
C PRO A 354 10.19 4.08 8.51
N ASP A 355 9.98 3.47 7.35
CA ASP A 355 10.38 3.97 6.04
C ASP A 355 9.28 3.69 4.99
N SER A 356 9.61 3.87 3.71
CA SER A 356 8.67 3.68 2.61
C SER A 356 8.62 2.25 2.06
N ASP A 357 9.38 1.30 2.64
CA ASP A 357 9.31 -0.13 2.31
C ASP A 357 8.40 -0.86 3.31
N GLU A 358 7.20 -1.20 2.88
CA GLU A 358 6.13 -1.71 3.75
C GLU A 358 6.53 -2.99 4.51
N LYS A 359 7.53 -3.74 4.01
CA LYS A 359 8.05 -4.95 4.65
C LYS A 359 8.74 -4.69 5.99
N ASN A 360 9.18 -3.45 6.22
CA ASN A 360 9.86 -3.02 7.44
C ASN A 360 8.86 -2.58 8.53
N GLY A 361 7.55 -2.65 8.23
CA GLY A 361 6.52 -2.36 9.20
C GLY A 361 6.54 -3.34 10.38
N TYR A 362 6.26 -2.81 11.57
CA TYR A 362 6.19 -3.60 12.81
C TYR A 362 5.07 -3.09 13.72
N ALA A 363 4.51 -4.00 14.50
CA ALA A 363 3.44 -3.69 15.43
C ALA A 363 3.98 -3.05 16.70
N ILE A 364 3.30 -1.99 17.15
CA ILE A 364 3.52 -1.33 18.43
C ILE A 364 2.19 -1.25 19.18
N SER A 365 2.25 -1.10 20.50
CA SER A 365 1.05 -0.92 21.32
C SER A 365 0.23 0.29 20.87
N SER A 366 -1.10 0.16 20.90
CA SER A 366 -1.99 1.30 20.69
C SER A 366 -1.96 2.24 21.88
N VAL A 367 -2.37 3.49 21.66
CA VAL A 367 -2.77 4.39 22.75
C VAL A 367 -3.99 3.76 23.43
N ASN A 368 -4.05 3.88 24.76
CA ASN A 368 -5.09 3.29 25.59
C ASN A 368 -6.49 3.62 25.03
N LEU A 369 -7.19 2.60 24.56
CA LEU A 369 -8.64 2.67 24.35
C LEU A 369 -9.33 2.73 25.72
N GLU A 370 -10.58 3.20 25.75
CA GLU A 370 -11.39 3.24 26.98
C GLU A 370 -11.34 1.88 27.69
N CYS A 371 -10.94 1.89 28.95
CA CYS A 371 -10.80 0.67 29.72
C CYS A 371 -12.19 0.10 29.98
N SER A 372 -12.40 -1.18 29.63
CA SER A 372 -13.64 -1.89 29.97
C SER A 372 -13.89 -1.97 31.49
N ASN A 373 -12.83 -1.82 32.29
CA ASN A 373 -12.91 -1.63 33.73
C ASN A 373 -12.45 -0.20 34.09
N ALA A 374 -13.41 0.71 34.24
CA ALA A 374 -13.17 2.12 34.54
C ALA A 374 -12.35 2.34 35.83
N GLU A 375 -12.35 1.40 36.77
CA GLU A 375 -11.67 1.55 38.06
C GLU A 375 -10.17 1.28 37.99
N LYS A 376 -9.70 0.39 37.11
CA LYS A 376 -8.29 -0.05 37.09
C LYS A 376 -7.31 1.02 36.59
N ARG A 377 -7.80 2.07 35.93
CA ARG A 377 -6.99 3.14 35.32
C ARG A 377 -7.63 4.53 35.48
N SER A 378 -8.43 4.74 36.53
CA SER A 378 -9.05 6.03 36.83
C SER A 378 -8.12 6.98 37.59
N ASP A 379 -7.29 6.45 38.50
CA ASP A 379 -6.37 7.24 39.31
C ASP A 379 -4.93 7.16 38.77
N PRO A 380 -4.38 8.24 38.19
CA PRO A 380 -3.02 8.25 37.68
C PRO A 380 -1.96 8.14 38.78
N SER A 381 -2.29 8.28 40.06
CA SER A 381 -1.36 8.05 41.18
C SER A 381 -1.09 6.57 41.42
N VAL A 382 -2.04 5.69 41.07
CA VAL A 382 -1.92 4.24 41.20
C VAL A 382 -1.33 3.64 39.93
N LYS A 383 -0.19 2.96 40.04
CA LYS A 383 0.43 2.21 38.92
C LYS A 383 0.15 0.73 39.08
N SER A 384 -0.20 0.06 37.99
CA SER A 384 -0.47 -1.37 38.03
C SER A 384 0.11 -2.10 36.82
N LEU A 385 0.56 -3.33 37.05
CA LEU A 385 0.93 -4.30 36.04
C LEU A 385 0.05 -5.53 36.27
N GLY A 386 -0.76 -5.90 35.29
CA GLY A 386 -1.75 -6.96 35.44
C GLY A 386 -1.87 -7.83 34.20
N THR A 387 -2.36 -9.05 34.39
CA THR A 387 -2.67 -10.01 33.32
C THR A 387 -4.16 -10.32 33.30
N LYS A 388 -4.70 -10.84 32.19
CA LYS A 388 -6.09 -11.32 32.12
C LYS A 388 -6.44 -12.41 33.15
N TYR A 389 -5.43 -13.05 33.73
CA TYR A 389 -5.58 -14.13 34.71
C TYR A 389 -5.69 -13.62 36.16
N GLY A 390 -5.85 -12.31 36.36
CA GLY A 390 -5.99 -11.71 37.69
C GLY A 390 -4.72 -11.79 38.54
N LYS A 391 -3.55 -11.81 37.89
CA LYS A 391 -2.24 -11.66 38.54
C LYS A 391 -1.79 -10.22 38.38
N GLU A 392 -1.52 -9.54 39.48
CA GLU A 392 -1.30 -8.10 39.48
C GLU A 392 -0.22 -7.66 40.48
N ILE A 393 0.48 -6.59 40.12
CA ILE A 393 1.29 -5.79 41.03
C ILE A 393 0.69 -4.38 41.00
N VAL A 394 0.27 -3.87 42.16
CA VAL A 394 -0.39 -2.56 42.31
C VAL A 394 0.43 -1.69 43.26
N MET A 395 0.86 -0.53 42.78
CA MET A 395 1.64 0.46 43.52
C MET A 395 0.75 1.69 43.69
N SER A 396 0.21 1.87 44.90
CA SER A 396 -0.62 3.02 45.29
C SER A 396 0.15 3.92 46.25
N PRO A 397 -0.24 5.20 46.42
CA PRO A 397 0.26 6.00 47.53
C PRO A 397 0.04 5.26 48.85
N GLY A 398 1.13 4.91 49.55
CA GLY A 398 1.08 4.22 50.84
C GLY A 398 1.21 2.68 50.82
N ALA A 399 1.20 2.02 49.65
CA ALA A 399 1.35 0.56 49.60
C ALA A 399 1.80 -0.03 48.25
N ILE A 400 2.45 -1.20 48.33
CA ILE A 400 2.68 -2.12 47.20
C ILE A 400 1.92 -3.41 47.49
N ASN A 401 1.08 -3.85 46.54
CA ASN A 401 0.32 -5.09 46.62
C ASN A 401 0.72 -6.04 45.48
N ILE A 402 1.02 -7.30 45.80
CA ILE A 402 1.21 -8.39 44.84
C ILE A 402 0.03 -9.35 45.03
N ILE A 403 -0.75 -9.54 43.96
CA ILE A 403 -2.05 -10.20 44.00
C ILE A 403 -2.04 -11.38 43.04
N SER A 404 -2.47 -12.54 43.53
CA SER A 404 -2.66 -13.76 42.75
C SER A 404 -3.96 -14.43 43.19
N SER A 405 -5.08 -14.01 42.58
CA SER A 405 -6.41 -14.46 42.99
C SER A 405 -6.65 -14.15 44.48
N ASN A 406 -6.81 -15.15 45.36
CA ASN A 406 -7.02 -14.95 46.80
C ASN A 406 -5.72 -14.76 47.61
N ASN A 407 -4.55 -14.93 46.98
CA ASN A 407 -3.26 -14.82 47.66
C ASN A 407 -2.73 -13.40 47.50
N THR A 408 -2.28 -12.80 48.60
CA THR A 408 -1.81 -11.42 48.63
C THR A 408 -0.53 -11.26 49.44
N MET A 409 0.34 -10.37 48.96
CA MET A 409 1.46 -9.82 49.72
C MET A 409 1.34 -8.30 49.67
N THR A 410 1.32 -7.66 50.83
CA THR A 410 1.17 -6.21 50.96
C THR A 410 2.32 -5.63 51.75
N LEU A 411 2.96 -4.60 51.20
CA LEU A 411 3.94 -3.75 51.87
C LEU A 411 3.28 -2.40 52.07
N ASN A 412 2.96 -2.04 53.31
CA ASN A 412 2.25 -0.81 53.65
C ASN A 412 3.15 0.14 54.46
N ASP A 413 3.17 1.41 54.08
CA ASP A 413 4.05 2.42 54.68
C ASP A 413 3.81 2.64 56.19
N GLY A 414 2.55 2.49 56.64
CA GLY A 414 2.16 2.66 58.04
C GLY A 414 1.83 1.36 58.78
N GLY A 415 1.51 0.29 58.05
CA GLY A 415 0.99 -0.97 58.59
C GLY A 415 1.96 -2.16 58.53
N GLY A 416 3.17 -1.97 57.98
CA GLY A 416 4.17 -3.03 57.85
C GLY A 416 3.90 -3.99 56.68
N ILE A 417 4.37 -5.24 56.81
CA ILE A 417 4.31 -6.25 55.75
C ILE A 417 3.32 -7.35 56.14
N SER A 418 2.41 -7.71 55.24
CA SER A 418 1.50 -8.85 55.40
C SER A 418 1.57 -9.82 54.23
N ILE A 419 1.44 -11.12 54.54
CA ILE A 419 1.35 -12.20 53.57
C ILE A 419 0.13 -13.03 53.94
N SER A 420 -0.81 -13.18 53.00
CA SER A 420 -2.05 -13.91 53.18
C SER A 420 -2.25 -14.91 52.05
N SER A 421 -2.72 -16.11 52.39
CA SER A 421 -2.95 -17.20 51.46
C SER A 421 -4.13 -18.03 51.92
N ASP A 422 -4.95 -18.50 50.96
CA ASP A 422 -6.02 -19.48 51.22
C ASP A 422 -5.48 -20.92 51.28
N SER A 423 -4.22 -21.09 50.93
CA SER A 423 -3.48 -22.34 50.86
C SER A 423 -2.23 -22.30 51.76
N SER A 424 -1.42 -23.36 51.77
CA SER A 424 -0.22 -23.43 52.61
C SER A 424 0.84 -22.38 52.22
N ILE A 425 1.44 -21.73 53.22
CA ILE A 425 2.67 -20.94 53.09
C ILE A 425 3.85 -21.80 53.53
N SER A 426 4.92 -21.83 52.73
CA SER A 426 6.14 -22.59 53.05
C SER A 426 7.38 -21.68 52.97
N MET A 427 8.30 -21.86 53.93
CA MET A 427 9.57 -21.13 54.00
C MET A 427 10.70 -22.15 54.13
N SER A 428 11.68 -22.11 53.23
CA SER A 428 12.81 -23.05 53.22
C SER A 428 14.10 -22.32 52.85
N ALA A 429 15.12 -22.45 53.69
CA ALA A 429 16.46 -21.92 53.49
C ALA A 429 17.46 -22.68 54.37
N PRO A 430 18.77 -22.62 54.10
CA PRO A 430 19.79 -23.16 55.00
C PRO A 430 19.74 -22.60 56.42
N SER A 431 19.26 -21.36 56.58
CA SER A 431 19.02 -20.72 57.88
C SER A 431 17.85 -19.74 57.76
N ILE A 432 16.98 -19.72 58.78
CA ILE A 432 15.87 -18.76 58.92
C ILE A 432 15.98 -18.16 60.32
N SER A 433 16.04 -16.82 60.41
CA SER A 433 16.07 -16.08 61.68
C SER A 433 14.82 -15.21 61.78
N ILE A 434 14.11 -15.30 62.90
CA ILE A 434 12.96 -14.47 63.24
C ILE A 434 13.29 -13.77 64.55
N ASP A 435 13.42 -12.45 64.50
CA ASP A 435 13.75 -11.61 65.65
C ASP A 435 12.77 -10.43 65.71
N GLY A 436 12.35 -10.09 66.92
CA GLY A 436 11.37 -9.03 67.17
C GLY A 436 11.12 -8.87 68.66
N GLY A 437 10.67 -7.69 69.08
CA GLY A 437 10.34 -7.44 70.49
C GLY A 437 9.28 -8.41 71.04
N GLU A 438 8.37 -8.87 70.17
CA GLU A 438 7.38 -9.91 70.45
C GLU A 438 7.22 -10.82 69.21
N VAL A 439 7.24 -12.14 69.42
CA VAL A 439 7.00 -13.14 68.36
C VAL A 439 5.79 -14.01 68.74
N THR A 440 4.74 -13.92 67.94
CA THR A 440 3.50 -14.69 68.13
C THR A 440 3.33 -15.73 67.04
N ILE A 441 3.18 -17.00 67.41
CA ILE A 441 2.85 -18.12 66.50
C ILE A 441 1.50 -18.69 66.93
N LYS A 442 0.52 -18.69 66.02
CA LYS A 442 -0.85 -19.17 66.28
C LYS A 442 -1.23 -20.23 65.25
N GLY A 443 -1.64 -21.40 65.73
CA GLY A 443 -2.26 -22.45 64.94
C GLY A 443 -3.65 -22.75 65.48
N LYS A 444 -4.63 -22.94 64.60
CA LYS A 444 -5.99 -23.31 65.01
C LYS A 444 -6.06 -24.72 65.59
N ASP A 445 -5.41 -25.67 64.90
CA ASP A 445 -5.50 -27.09 65.25
C ASP A 445 -4.22 -27.60 65.95
N LYS A 446 -3.03 -27.14 65.52
CA LYS A 446 -1.74 -27.54 66.12
C LYS A 446 -0.60 -26.58 65.77
N VAL A 447 0.46 -26.59 66.59
CA VAL A 447 1.80 -26.03 66.26
C VAL A 447 2.84 -27.13 66.45
N LYS A 448 3.73 -27.35 65.47
CA LYS A 448 4.73 -28.43 65.51
C LYS A 448 6.13 -27.91 65.13
N LEU A 449 7.11 -28.16 66.00
CA LEU A 449 8.53 -27.87 65.79
C LEU A 449 9.30 -29.20 65.69
N MET A 450 10.23 -29.33 64.73
CA MET A 450 10.95 -30.59 64.48
C MET A 450 12.43 -30.34 64.22
N GLN A 451 13.29 -31.20 64.78
CA GLN A 451 14.75 -31.19 64.53
C GLN A 451 15.28 -32.62 64.49
N SER A 452 15.74 -33.10 63.32
CA SER A 452 16.49 -34.37 63.14
C SER A 452 16.00 -35.59 63.96
N GLY A 453 14.68 -35.70 64.19
CA GLY A 453 14.05 -36.80 64.96
C GLY A 453 13.43 -36.39 66.32
N ALA A 454 13.75 -35.22 66.85
CA ALA A 454 13.05 -34.62 67.99
C ALA A 454 11.88 -33.75 67.51
N SER A 455 10.81 -33.67 68.30
CA SER A 455 9.69 -32.76 68.03
C SER A 455 9.02 -32.22 69.29
N ILE A 456 8.52 -30.99 69.18
CA ILE A 456 7.60 -30.37 70.14
C ILE A 456 6.28 -30.13 69.40
N THR A 457 5.18 -30.68 69.90
CA THR A 457 3.83 -30.52 69.32
C THR A 457 2.91 -29.91 70.37
N ILE A 458 2.23 -28.81 70.01
CA ILE A 458 1.26 -28.10 70.85
C ILE A 458 -0.13 -28.33 70.23
N THR A 459 -1.02 -28.94 70.99
CA THR A 459 -2.47 -29.13 70.70
C THR A 459 -3.27 -28.68 71.93
N ASP A 460 -4.09 -29.55 72.55
CA ASP A 460 -4.69 -29.33 73.87
C ASP A 460 -3.65 -29.43 74.99
N ASN A 461 -2.56 -30.18 74.75
CA ASN A 461 -1.41 -30.35 75.64
C ASN A 461 -0.10 -30.06 74.88
N ILE A 462 1.03 -30.03 75.61
CA ILE A 462 2.37 -29.92 75.04
C ILE A 462 3.03 -31.30 75.05
N ASP A 463 3.21 -31.90 73.87
CA ASP A 463 3.85 -33.19 73.68
C ASP A 463 5.28 -33.02 73.15
N MET A 464 6.26 -33.62 73.83
CA MET A 464 7.66 -33.64 73.43
C MET A 464 8.12 -35.06 73.14
N SER A 465 8.80 -35.31 72.02
CA SER A 465 9.35 -36.62 71.65
C SER A 465 10.77 -36.51 71.12
N GLY A 466 11.65 -37.46 71.47
CA GLY A 466 13.06 -37.49 71.06
C GLY A 466 13.89 -38.51 71.85
N SER A 467 15.09 -38.84 71.35
CA SER A 467 16.00 -39.81 71.99
C SER A 467 16.60 -39.33 73.33
N LYS A 468 16.63 -38.01 73.56
CA LYS A 468 17.03 -37.37 74.82
C LYS A 468 16.27 -36.05 74.97
N ILE A 469 15.39 -35.95 75.96
CA ILE A 469 14.62 -34.73 76.28
C ILE A 469 15.14 -34.22 77.63
N ASN A 470 15.58 -32.95 77.68
CA ASN A 470 16.03 -32.32 78.92
C ASN A 470 15.09 -31.17 79.25
N THR A 471 14.16 -31.42 80.16
CA THR A 471 13.25 -30.41 80.71
C THR A 471 13.87 -29.91 82.02
N GLN A 472 14.52 -28.75 82.00
CA GLN A 472 14.96 -28.06 83.22
C GLN A 472 13.95 -27.00 83.63
#